data_AF-A0AAE9S965-F1
#
_entry.id   AF-A0AAE9S965-F1
#
_cell.length_a   1.000
_cell.length_b   1.000
_cell.length_c   1.000
_cell.angle_alpha   90.00
_cell.angle_beta   90.00
_cell.angle_gamma   90.00
#
_symmetry.space_group_name_H-M   'P 1'
#
loop_
_entity.id
_entity.type
_entity.pdbx_description
1 polymer ?
#
loop_
_entity_poly.entity_id
_entity_poly.type
_entity_poly.pdbx_seq_one_letter_code
_entity_poly.pdbx_strand_id
1 'polypeptide(L)' 'MNIILTEKDLDVALEAGDSYHEIMDHVTCVLFEKALVKTRGNKTHAADPLKINRGTLNSILKRTKARKEAKK' A
#
# COMPACT_ATOMS: atom_id res chain seq x y z
N MET A 1 15.55 4.42 -2.95
CA MET A 1 15.26 4.28 -1.51
C MET A 1 14.27 3.15 -1.31
N ASN A 2 14.71 2.03 -0.74
CA ASN A 2 13.84 0.90 -0.45
C ASN A 2 13.08 1.17 0.85
N ILE A 3 11.82 1.61 0.76
CA ILE A 3 10.90 1.54 1.91
C ILE A 3 10.71 0.05 2.24
N ILE A 4 11.25 -0.40 3.37
CA ILE A 4 11.01 -1.71 3.97
C ILE A 4 10.13 -1.40 5.18
N LEU A 5 8.94 -2.00 5.26
CA LEU A 5 8.15 -1.95 6.49
C LEU A 5 8.85 -2.84 7.51
N THR A 6 9.31 -2.25 8.59
CA THR A 6 9.95 -2.96 9.70
C THR A 6 8.96 -3.12 10.85
N GLU A 7 9.21 -4.08 11.74
CA GLU A 7 8.42 -4.25 12.97
C GLU A 7 8.41 -2.95 13.79
N LYS A 8 9.52 -2.20 13.77
CA LYS A 8 9.62 -0.88 14.41
C LYS A 8 8.63 0.15 13.86
N ASP A 9 8.29 0.10 12.57
CA ASP A 9 7.29 1.02 12.01
C ASP A 9 5.87 0.67 12.52
N LEU A 10 5.61 -0.61 12.79
CA LEU A 10 4.37 -1.07 13.40
C LEU A 10 4.30 -0.67 14.88
N ASP A 11 5.41 -0.83 15.61
CA ASP A 11 5.49 -0.41 17.02
C ASP A 11 5.21 1.09 17.16
N VAL A 12 5.82 1.93 16.31
CA VAL A 12 5.57 3.38 16.31
C VAL A 12 4.11 3.71 15.99
N ALA A 13 3.49 3.01 15.04
CA ALA A 13 2.08 3.24 14.71
C ALA A 13 1.15 2.83 15.87
N LEU A 14 1.46 1.73 16.56
CA LEU A 14 0.74 1.30 17.75
C LEU A 14 0.90 2.28 18.92
N GLU A 15 2.12 2.80 19.15
CA GLU A 15 2.39 3.84 20.16
C GLU A 15 1.67 5.16 19.85
N ALA A 16 1.55 5.52 18.57
CA ALA A 16 0.82 6.70 18.13
C ALA A 16 -0.71 6.56 18.28
N GLY A 17 -1.22 5.35 18.56
CA GLY A 17 -2.64 5.06 18.65
C GLY A 17 -3.34 4.91 17.30
N ASP A 18 -2.58 4.63 16.23
CA ASP A 18 -3.16 4.38 14.91
C ASP A 18 -4.08 3.15 14.96
N SER A 19 -5.22 3.25 14.31
CA SER A 19 -6.16 2.13 14.25
C SER A 19 -5.64 0.98 13.37
N TYR A 20 -6.08 -0.25 13.64
CA TYR A 20 -5.82 -1.42 12.80
C TYR A 20 -6.04 -1.13 11.31
N HIS A 21 -7.12 -0.42 10.97
CA HIS A 21 -7.44 -0.08 9.58
C HIS A 21 -6.43 0.88 8.96
N GLU A 22 -5.89 1.84 9.71
CA GLU A 22 -4.89 2.79 9.20
C GLU A 22 -3.55 2.11 8.95
N ILE A 23 -3.12 1.25 9.87
CA ILE A 23 -1.89 0.46 9.73
C ILE A 23 -2.01 -0.46 8.51
N MET A 24 -3.09 -1.23 8.41
CA MET A 24 -3.30 -2.16 7.29
C MET A 24 -3.47 -1.44 5.96
N ASP A 25 -4.14 -0.28 5.94
CA ASP A 25 -4.23 0.54 4.74
C ASP A 25 -2.83 1.01 4.31
N HIS A 26 -1.99 1.47 5.23
CA HIS A 26 -0.62 1.91 4.92
C HIS A 26 0.21 0.76 4.34
N VAL A 27 0.23 -0.40 5.02
CA VAL A 27 0.93 -1.61 4.57
C VAL A 27 0.45 -2.02 3.18
N THR A 28 -0.87 -2.01 2.97
CA THR A 28 -1.47 -2.32 1.67
C THR A 28 -1.02 -1.32 0.61
N CYS A 29 -1.01 -0.02 0.89
CA CYS A 29 -0.55 0.98 -0.07
C CYS A 29 0.91 0.75 -0.47
N VAL A 30 1.80 0.54 0.50
CA VAL A 30 3.22 0.30 0.26
C VAL A 30 3.43 -0.96 -0.56
N LEU A 31 2.76 -2.06 -0.22
CA LEU A 31 2.86 -3.33 -0.96
C LEU A 31 2.51 -3.16 -2.45
N PHE A 32 1.43 -2.43 -2.75
CA PHE A 32 0.95 -2.23 -4.11
C PHE A 32 1.84 -1.26 -4.90
N GLU A 33 2.37 -0.21 -4.25
CA GLU A 33 3.36 0.66 -4.88
C GLU A 33 4.64 -0.10 -5.25
N LYS A 34 5.11 -0.98 -4.38
CA LYS A 34 6.27 -1.84 -4.67
C LYS A 34 6.01 -2.79 -5.83
N ALA A 35 4.83 -3.40 -5.88
CA ALA A 35 4.43 -4.25 -6.99
C ALA A 35 4.44 -3.46 -8.31
N LEU A 36 3.87 -2.25 -8.32
CA LEU A 36 3.89 -1.38 -9.50
C LEU A 36 5.31 -0.95 -9.92
N VAL A 37 6.17 -0.58 -8.97
CA VAL A 37 7.57 -0.23 -9.27
C VAL A 37 8.29 -1.41 -9.92
N LYS A 38 8.12 -2.62 -9.37
CA LYS A 38 8.72 -3.84 -9.91
C LYS A 38 8.26 -4.15 -11.34
N THR A 39 7.03 -3.80 -11.68
CA THR A 39 6.44 -4.04 -13.01
C THR A 39 6.41 -2.81 -13.91
N ARG A 40 7.16 -1.76 -13.56
CA ARG A 40 7.25 -0.50 -14.33
C ARG A 40 5.87 0.13 -14.61
N GLY A 41 4.98 0.09 -13.61
CA GLY A 41 3.64 0.65 -13.67
C GLY A 41 2.61 -0.25 -14.35
N ASN A 42 2.99 -1.45 -14.81
CA ASN A 42 2.03 -2.37 -15.42
C ASN A 42 1.14 -3.02 -14.34
N LYS A 43 -0.12 -2.60 -14.31
CA LYS A 43 -1.12 -3.01 -13.33
C LYS A 43 -1.48 -4.48 -13.38
N THR A 44 -1.50 -5.08 -14.57
CA THR A 44 -1.80 -6.51 -14.72
C THR A 44 -0.67 -7.33 -14.11
N HIS A 45 0.57 -7.05 -14.53
CA HIS A 45 1.73 -7.74 -13.98
C HIS A 45 1.98 -7.43 -12.50
N ALA A 46 1.55 -6.28 -11.99
CA ALA A 46 1.62 -5.96 -10.55
C ALA A 46 0.62 -6.78 -9.72
N ALA A 47 -0.52 -7.15 -10.31
CA ALA A 47 -1.55 -7.94 -9.64
C ALA A 47 -1.19 -9.43 -9.56
N ASP A 48 -0.48 -9.95 -10.56
CA ASP A 48 -0.05 -11.36 -10.65
C ASP A 48 0.71 -11.88 -9.41
N PRO A 49 1.81 -11.25 -8.94
CA PRO A 49 2.55 -11.74 -7.78
C PRO A 49 1.74 -11.60 -6.48
N LEU A 50 0.76 -10.70 -6.46
CA LEU A 50 -0.16 -10.51 -5.34
C LEU A 50 -1.35 -11.48 -5.38
N LYS A 51 -1.49 -12.29 -6.44
CA LYS A 51 -2.61 -13.22 -6.67
C LYS A 51 -3.99 -12.57 -6.54
N ILE A 52 -4.10 -11.33 -7.00
CA ILE A 52 -5.37 -10.58 -7.01
C ILE A 52 -5.75 -10.24 -8.44
N ASN A 53 -7.04 -9.93 -8.65
CA ASN A 53 -7.46 -9.40 -9.95
C ASN A 53 -7.06 -7.91 -10.11
N ARG A 54 -6.92 -7.49 -11.37
CA ARG A 54 -6.59 -6.09 -11.74
C ARG A 54 -7.60 -5.06 -11.19
N GLY A 55 -8.87 -5.46 -11.05
CA GLY A 55 -9.95 -4.61 -10.53
C GLY A 55 -9.72 -4.22 -9.07
N THR A 56 -9.43 -5.21 -8.22
CA THR A 56 -9.07 -5.04 -6.81
C THR A 56 -7.87 -4.11 -6.68
N LEU A 57 -6.83 -4.31 -7.49
CA LEU A 57 -5.66 -3.44 -7.51
C LEU A 57 -6.02 -1.99 -7.88
N ASN A 58 -6.84 -1.78 -8.91
CA ASN A 58 -7.31 -0.44 -9.26
C ASN A 58 -8.16 0.21 -8.16
N SER A 59 -9.06 -0.53 -7.52
CA SER A 59 -9.91 -0.02 -6.45
C SER A 59 -9.11 0.40 -5.22
N ILE A 60 -8.06 -0.36 -4.88
CA ILE A 60 -7.14 -0.02 -3.79
C ILE A 60 -6.34 1.23 -4.16
N LEU A 61 -5.72 1.27 -5.34
CA LEU A 61 -4.94 2.44 -5.79
C LEU A 61 -5.76 3.73 -5.83
N LYS A 62 -7.04 3.66 -6.24
CA LYS A 62 -7.95 4.81 -6.19
C LYS A 62 -8.16 5.31 -4.76
N ARG A 63 -8.42 4.41 -3.81
CA ARG A 63 -8.58 4.75 -2.39
C ARG A 63 -7.29 5.35 -1.80
N THR A 64 -6.15 4.77 -2.12
CA THR A 64 -4.83 5.27 -1.72
C THR A 64 -4.59 6.70 -2.23
N LYS A 65 -4.88 6.95 -3.51
CA LYS A 65 -4.68 8.26 -4.13
C LYS A 65 -5.57 9.33 -3.49
N ALA A 66 -6.86 9.05 -3.33
CA ALA A 66 -7.81 9.96 -2.70
C ALA A 66 -7.40 10.35 -1.27
N ARG A 67 -6.86 9.40 -0.49
CA ARG A 67 -6.35 9.69 0.86
C ARG A 67 -5.07 10.50 0.87
N LYS A 68 -4.13 10.22 -0.05
CA LYS A 68 -2.91 11.03 -0.20
C LYS A 68 -3.24 12.48 -0.56
N GLU A 69 -4.28 12.69 -1.37
CA GLU A 69 -4.79 14.03 -1.70
C GLU A 69 -5.48 14.70 -0.50
N ALA A 70 -6.19 13.94 0.34
CA ALA A 70 -6.86 14.48 1.54
C ALA A 70 -5.92 14.82 2.72
N LYS A 71 -4.74 14.19 2.79
CA LYS A 71 -3.70 14.50 3.80
C LYS A 71 -2.73 15.61 3.36
N LYS A 72 -2.90 16.17 2.16
CA LYS A 72 -2.03 17.17 1.56
C LYS A 72 -2.59 18.58 1.78
#